data_AF-A0A3Q1JJJ0-F1
#
_entry.id   AF-A0A3Q1JJJ0-F1
#
_cell.length_a   1.000
_cell.length_b   1.000
_cell.length_c   1.000
_cell.angle_alpha   90.00
_cell.angle_beta   90.00
_cell.angle_gamma   90.00
#
_symmetry.space_group_name_H-M   'P 1'
#
loop_
_entity.id
_entity.type
_entity.pdbx_description
1 polymer ?
#
loop_
_entity_poly.entity_id
_entity_poly.type
_entity_poly.pdbx_seq_one_letter_code
_entity_poly.pdbx_strand_id
1 'polypeptide(L)'
;MGAFIAKMLLPTVSSLVFLPTASVAAKRGFHMEAMVYFFTMFFTAVYHACDGPGLSILCFMRYDILEYFSVYATALSMWVTLIALGDFDEPQRSTMTMFGVLTIAVRIYQDRWGYGIYSGPIGSAVFIITVKWLQKMKQLKAVYPEKTVYTQQVGPGCCFGALALMLRFYFEEWDYAYVHSFYHLSLAVAFVLLLPKKNRYAGTGQNAAKLSCFTLCCCTMSPGTSKEKKDKPKKKSSRTVWTVPTEKLWTRGCSTPTLPLYNPPPSTPVKGTSISKLKEMNGWK
;
A
#
# COMPACT_ATOMS: atom_id res chain seq x y z
N MET A 1 5.85 -18.24 38.44
CA MET A 1 6.53 -17.21 37.64
C MET A 1 6.43 -17.46 36.13
N GLY A 2 6.66 -18.68 35.62
CA GLY A 2 6.61 -18.95 34.17
C GLY A 2 5.29 -18.59 33.46
N ALA A 3 4.14 -18.91 34.06
CA ALA A 3 2.82 -18.59 33.49
C ALA A 3 2.57 -17.07 33.36
N PHE A 4 3.11 -16.27 34.28
CA PHE A 4 2.99 -14.81 34.25
C PHE A 4 3.85 -14.20 33.14
N ILE A 5 5.08 -14.67 32.98
CA ILE A 5 5.98 -14.23 31.90
C ILE A 5 5.40 -14.61 30.53
N ALA A 6 4.88 -15.83 30.39
CA ALA A 6 4.23 -16.27 29.16
C ALA A 6 3.03 -15.39 28.78
N LYS A 7 2.23 -14.97 29.78
CA LYS A 7 1.11 -14.06 29.59
C LYS A 7 1.55 -12.68 29.10
N MET A 8 2.65 -12.13 29.62
CA MET A 8 3.18 -10.83 29.18
C MET A 8 3.78 -10.86 27.77
N LEU A 9 4.28 -12.01 27.31
CA LEU A 9 4.84 -12.16 25.96
C LEU A 9 3.79 -12.49 24.89
N LEU A 10 2.56 -12.81 25.29
CA LEU A 10 1.52 -13.26 24.38
C LEU A 10 1.19 -12.20 23.30
N PRO A 11 1.04 -10.90 23.63
CA PRO A 11 0.86 -9.86 22.61
C PRO A 11 2.02 -9.79 21.60
N THR A 12 3.26 -9.94 22.07
CA THR A 12 4.46 -9.99 21.23
C THR A 12 4.42 -11.16 20.24
N VAL A 13 4.18 -12.38 20.74
CA VAL A 13 4.14 -13.58 19.89
C VAL A 13 2.97 -13.52 18.92
N SER A 14 1.80 -13.08 19.38
CA SER A 14 0.62 -12.96 18.54
C SER A 14 0.80 -11.94 17.40
N SER A 15 1.65 -10.91 17.57
CA SER A 15 1.96 -9.95 16.50
C SER A 15 2.62 -10.61 15.27
N LEU A 16 3.29 -11.74 15.46
CA LEU A 16 3.93 -12.48 14.37
C LEU A 16 2.93 -13.06 13.36
N VAL A 17 1.63 -13.11 13.68
CA VAL A 17 0.57 -13.51 12.72
C VAL A 17 0.44 -12.56 11.53
N PHE A 18 0.98 -11.34 11.62
CA PHE A 18 1.07 -10.44 10.47
C PHE A 18 2.13 -10.86 9.45
N LEU A 19 3.10 -11.72 9.82
CA LEU A 19 4.10 -12.28 8.90
C LEU A 19 3.49 -13.21 7.83
N PRO A 20 2.66 -14.22 8.17
CA PRO A 20 1.96 -14.99 7.14
C PRO A 20 0.99 -14.11 6.35
N THR A 21 0.37 -13.08 6.94
CA THR A 21 -0.47 -12.10 6.22
C THR A 21 0.32 -11.34 5.15
N ALA A 22 1.51 -10.83 5.50
CA ALA A 22 2.43 -10.19 4.57
C ALA A 22 2.87 -11.16 3.46
N SER A 23 3.19 -12.40 3.83
CA SER A 23 3.61 -13.45 2.90
C SER A 23 2.52 -13.79 1.89
N VAL A 24 1.26 -13.90 2.33
CA VAL A 24 0.11 -14.12 1.45
C VAL A 24 -0.10 -12.94 0.52
N ALA A 25 0.01 -11.70 1.02
CA ALA A 25 -0.11 -10.50 0.20
C ALA A 25 0.97 -10.44 -0.89
N ALA A 26 2.23 -10.72 -0.53
CA ALA A 26 3.34 -10.79 -1.47
C ALA A 26 3.12 -11.86 -2.55
N LYS A 27 2.67 -13.07 -2.17
CA LYS A 27 2.34 -14.16 -3.10
C LYS A 27 1.19 -13.80 -4.06
N ARG A 28 0.25 -12.97 -3.62
CA ARG A 28 -0.87 -12.47 -4.44
C ARG A 28 -0.48 -11.25 -5.30
N GLY A 29 0.76 -10.77 -5.21
CA GLY A 29 1.28 -9.63 -5.97
C GLY A 29 0.97 -8.26 -5.34
N PHE A 30 0.52 -8.21 -4.10
CA PHE A 30 0.24 -6.97 -3.35
C PHE A 30 1.46 -6.55 -2.52
N HIS A 31 2.53 -6.15 -3.20
CA HIS A 31 3.82 -5.87 -2.55
C HIS A 31 3.79 -4.66 -1.60
N MET A 32 3.02 -3.62 -1.95
CA MET A 32 2.86 -2.44 -1.09
C MET A 32 2.15 -2.82 0.22
N GLU A 33 1.04 -3.55 0.13
CA GLU A 33 0.28 -4.04 1.27
C GLU A 33 1.13 -5.00 2.11
N ALA A 34 1.91 -5.89 1.47
CA ALA A 34 2.84 -6.78 2.15
C ALA A 34 3.90 -6.03 2.98
N MET A 35 4.46 -4.93 2.45
CA MET A 35 5.40 -4.08 3.18
C MET A 35 4.75 -3.43 4.39
N VAL A 36 3.51 -2.93 4.25
CA VAL A 36 2.76 -2.32 5.36
C VAL A 36 2.42 -3.35 6.44
N TYR A 37 2.03 -4.58 6.06
CA TYR A 37 1.78 -5.66 7.03
C TYR A 37 3.04 -6.09 7.75
N PHE A 38 4.18 -6.16 7.05
CA PHE A 38 5.47 -6.45 7.68
C PHE A 38 5.90 -5.32 8.63
N PHE A 39 5.71 -4.06 8.22
CA PHE A 39 5.95 -2.89 9.07
C PHE A 39 5.09 -2.93 10.34
N THR A 40 3.81 -3.31 10.20
CA THR A 40 2.89 -3.53 11.33
C THR A 40 3.39 -4.63 12.25
N MET A 41 3.74 -5.79 11.70
CA MET A 41 4.32 -6.89 12.47
C MET A 41 5.52 -6.44 13.30
N PHE A 42 6.47 -5.76 12.67
CA PHE A 42 7.71 -5.31 13.30
C PHE A 42 7.44 -4.34 14.44
N PHE A 43 6.71 -3.24 14.20
CA PHE A 43 6.49 -2.23 15.24
C PHE A 43 5.59 -2.71 16.36
N THR A 44 4.55 -3.51 16.06
CA THR A 44 3.69 -4.10 17.09
C THR A 44 4.44 -5.13 17.94
N ALA A 45 5.26 -5.99 17.32
CA ALA A 45 6.07 -6.96 18.06
C ALA A 45 7.12 -6.27 18.94
N VAL A 46 7.85 -5.28 18.42
CA VAL A 46 8.87 -4.55 19.20
C VAL A 46 8.21 -3.75 20.33
N TYR A 47 7.07 -3.09 20.08
CA TYR A 47 6.29 -2.39 21.09
C TYR A 47 5.93 -3.30 22.28
N HIS A 48 5.33 -4.47 22.02
CA HIS A 48 4.99 -5.40 23.10
C HIS A 48 6.19 -6.11 23.71
N ALA A 49 7.26 -6.35 22.95
CA ALA A 49 8.50 -6.88 23.51
C ALA A 49 9.11 -5.91 24.53
N CYS A 50 9.05 -4.61 24.23
CA CYS A 50 9.51 -3.54 25.11
C CYS A 50 8.72 -3.41 26.41
N ASP A 51 7.43 -3.76 26.38
CA ASP A 51 6.55 -3.80 27.55
C ASP A 51 6.81 -5.03 28.45
N GLY A 52 7.47 -6.05 27.90
CA GLY A 52 7.73 -7.33 28.57
C GLY A 52 8.83 -7.27 29.64
N PRO A 53 8.72 -8.09 30.70
CA PRO A 53 9.70 -8.11 31.78
C PRO A 53 11.08 -8.56 31.29
N GLY A 54 12.11 -7.72 31.50
CA GLY A 54 13.50 -8.03 31.15
C GLY A 54 13.86 -7.88 29.67
N LEU A 55 12.93 -7.42 28.82
CA LEU A 55 13.13 -7.24 27.38
C LEU A 55 13.24 -5.78 26.95
N SER A 56 13.21 -4.83 27.89
CA SER A 56 13.40 -3.39 27.62
C SER A 56 14.74 -3.07 26.94
N ILE A 57 15.75 -3.95 27.05
CA ILE A 57 17.02 -3.85 26.32
C ILE A 57 16.86 -3.94 24.79
N LEU A 58 15.76 -4.54 24.30
CA LEU A 58 15.45 -4.64 22.88
C LEU A 58 14.88 -3.33 22.30
N CYS A 59 14.55 -2.35 23.13
CA CYS A 59 13.97 -1.08 22.71
C CYS A 59 15.04 -0.17 22.12
N PHE A 60 15.12 -0.16 20.78
CA PHE A 60 16.01 0.74 20.06
C PHE A 60 15.48 2.19 20.00
N MET A 61 14.24 2.42 20.41
CA MET A 61 13.54 3.71 20.36
C MET A 61 12.66 3.87 21.61
N ARG A 62 12.28 5.12 21.93
CA ARG A 62 11.37 5.40 23.04
C ARG A 62 10.03 4.70 22.85
N TYR A 63 9.46 4.22 23.96
CA TYR A 63 8.21 3.46 24.00
C TYR A 63 7.03 4.19 23.34
N ASP A 64 6.88 5.49 23.61
CA ASP A 64 5.85 6.36 23.04
C ASP A 64 5.93 6.47 21.51
N ILE A 65 7.12 6.30 20.93
CA ILE A 65 7.29 6.33 19.48
C ILE A 65 7.02 4.95 18.87
N LEU A 66 7.39 3.87 19.58
CA LEU A 66 7.04 2.50 19.16
C LEU A 66 5.53 2.29 19.14
N GLU A 67 4.83 2.77 20.17
CA GLU A 67 3.36 2.78 20.25
C GLU A 67 2.75 3.57 19.09
N TYR A 68 3.29 4.76 18.81
CA TYR A 68 2.84 5.56 17.67
C TYR A 68 2.94 4.77 16.36
N PHE A 69 4.09 4.15 16.07
CA PHE A 69 4.25 3.42 14.83
C PHE A 69 3.40 2.14 14.79
N SER A 70 3.18 1.45 15.92
CA SER A 70 2.32 0.25 15.94
C SER A 70 0.87 0.59 15.59
N VAL A 71 0.30 1.64 16.19
CA VAL A 71 -1.06 2.11 15.91
C VAL A 71 -1.17 2.67 14.49
N TYR A 72 -0.19 3.47 14.06
CA TYR A 72 -0.15 4.03 12.70
C TYR A 72 -0.12 2.93 11.64
N ALA A 73 0.79 1.96 11.80
CA ALA A 73 0.93 0.83 10.89
C ALA A 73 -0.34 -0.01 10.79
N THR A 74 -1.00 -0.22 11.93
CA THR A 74 -2.24 -0.99 12.01
C THR A 74 -3.39 -0.29 11.28
N ALA A 75 -3.59 1.01 11.54
CA ALA A 75 -4.59 1.81 10.83
C ALA A 75 -4.28 1.89 9.32
N LEU A 76 -3.00 2.05 8.95
CA LEU A 76 -2.57 2.05 7.56
C LEU A 76 -2.83 0.70 6.88
N SER A 77 -2.57 -0.42 7.58
CA SER A 77 -2.88 -1.77 7.10
C SER A 77 -4.36 -1.94 6.77
N MET A 78 -5.25 -1.49 7.67
CA MET A 78 -6.69 -1.50 7.42
C MET A 78 -7.04 -0.69 6.18
N TRP A 79 -6.50 0.53 6.05
CA TRP A 79 -6.72 1.39 4.90
C TRP A 79 -6.28 0.74 3.59
N VAL A 80 -5.02 0.31 3.48
CA VAL A 80 -4.49 -0.25 2.23
C VAL A 80 -5.18 -1.55 1.84
N THR A 81 -5.61 -2.37 2.81
CA THR A 81 -6.44 -3.56 2.56
C THR A 81 -7.76 -3.18 1.88
N LEU A 82 -8.44 -2.16 2.40
CA LEU A 82 -9.72 -1.70 1.86
C LEU A 82 -9.53 -1.04 0.48
N ILE A 83 -8.49 -0.24 0.29
CA ILE A 83 -8.17 0.33 -1.04
C ILE A 83 -7.89 -0.78 -2.05
N ALA A 84 -7.15 -1.83 -1.67
CA ALA A 84 -6.91 -2.98 -2.52
C ALA A 84 -8.21 -3.72 -2.88
N LEU A 85 -9.12 -3.89 -1.91
CA LEU A 85 -10.45 -4.47 -2.14
C LEU A 85 -11.30 -3.65 -3.11
N GLY A 86 -11.13 -2.32 -3.13
CA GLY A 86 -11.85 -1.42 -4.00
C GLY A 86 -11.54 -1.54 -5.50
N ASP A 87 -10.53 -2.32 -5.90
CA ASP A 87 -10.13 -2.59 -7.31
C ASP A 87 -9.92 -1.31 -8.15
N PHE A 88 -9.30 -0.27 -7.57
CA PHE A 88 -9.02 1.02 -8.23
C PHE A 88 -7.93 0.91 -9.30
N ASP A 89 -8.18 1.55 -10.44
CA ASP A 89 -7.18 1.73 -11.50
C ASP A 89 -6.13 2.77 -11.07
N GLU A 90 -4.91 2.65 -11.57
CA GLU A 90 -3.92 3.72 -11.42
C GLU A 90 -4.28 4.90 -12.35
N PRO A 91 -4.10 6.17 -11.90
CA PRO A 91 -3.40 6.63 -10.68
C PRO A 91 -4.30 6.79 -9.44
N GLN A 92 -5.58 6.43 -9.52
CA GLN A 92 -6.53 6.65 -8.41
C GLN A 92 -6.14 5.83 -7.19
N ARG A 93 -5.75 4.56 -7.38
CA ARG A 93 -5.28 3.68 -6.31
C ARG A 93 -4.10 4.31 -5.55
N SER A 94 -3.03 4.71 -6.26
CA SER A 94 -1.89 5.40 -5.64
C SER A 94 -2.29 6.67 -4.89
N THR A 95 -3.17 7.49 -5.49
CA THR A 95 -3.65 8.74 -4.87
C THR A 95 -4.39 8.45 -3.56
N MET A 96 -5.29 7.46 -3.55
CA MET A 96 -6.02 7.06 -2.34
C MET A 96 -5.11 6.45 -1.28
N THR A 97 -4.13 5.64 -1.67
CA THR A 97 -3.12 5.12 -0.74
C THR A 97 -2.36 6.26 -0.08
N MET A 98 -1.82 7.19 -0.87
CA MET A 98 -1.06 8.34 -0.35
C MET A 98 -1.91 9.26 0.53
N PHE A 99 -3.17 9.49 0.14
CA PHE A 99 -4.12 10.23 0.97
C PHE A 99 -4.31 9.56 2.35
N GLY A 100 -4.46 8.24 2.38
CA GLY A 100 -4.53 7.49 3.64
C GLY A 100 -3.25 7.61 4.48
N VAL A 101 -2.08 7.42 3.88
CA VAL A 101 -0.77 7.59 4.54
C VAL A 101 -0.68 8.93 5.26
N LEU A 102 -0.98 10.03 4.55
CA LEU A 102 -0.88 11.38 5.09
C LEU A 102 -1.95 11.67 6.15
N THR A 103 -3.20 11.27 5.89
CA THR A 103 -4.31 11.56 6.82
C THR A 103 -4.19 10.75 8.12
N ILE A 104 -3.81 9.47 8.04
CA ILE A 104 -3.61 8.62 9.21
C ILE A 104 -2.46 9.16 10.05
N ALA A 105 -1.36 9.61 9.42
CA ALA A 105 -0.21 10.21 10.13
C ALA A 105 -0.61 11.45 10.95
N VAL A 106 -1.46 12.32 10.40
CA VAL A 106 -1.98 13.48 11.14
C VAL A 106 -2.94 13.04 12.25
N ARG A 107 -3.84 12.09 11.97
CA ARG A 107 -4.86 11.64 12.93
C ARG A 107 -4.26 10.98 14.17
N ILE A 108 -3.24 10.15 14.01
CA ILE A 108 -2.60 9.51 15.15
C ILE A 108 -1.86 10.52 16.03
N TYR A 109 -1.29 11.57 15.43
CA TYR A 109 -0.64 12.62 16.20
C TYR A 109 -1.65 13.39 17.05
N GLN A 110 -2.87 13.62 16.53
CA GLN A 110 -3.94 14.31 17.25
C GLN A 110 -4.50 13.47 18.39
N ASP A 111 -4.83 12.21 18.11
CA ASP A 111 -5.41 11.29 19.09
C ASP A 111 -5.18 9.84 18.67
N ARG A 112 -4.13 9.23 19.22
CA ARG A 112 -3.78 7.82 18.97
C ARG A 112 -4.63 6.81 19.76
N TRP A 113 -5.31 7.27 20.82
CA TRP A 113 -6.10 6.42 21.71
C TRP A 113 -7.58 6.42 21.30
N GLY A 114 -8.02 7.47 20.62
CA GLY A 114 -9.39 7.63 20.18
C GLY A 114 -9.81 6.65 19.10
N TYR A 115 -11.08 6.25 19.15
CA TYR A 115 -11.73 5.41 18.14
C TYR A 115 -11.57 5.94 16.71
N GLY A 116 -11.44 7.26 16.56
CA GLY A 116 -11.34 7.97 15.29
C GLY A 116 -10.14 7.55 14.43
N ILE A 117 -9.06 7.05 15.03
CA ILE A 117 -7.88 6.60 14.27
C ILE A 117 -8.18 5.39 13.39
N TYR A 118 -9.09 4.52 13.83
CA TYR A 118 -9.50 3.34 13.08
C TYR A 118 -10.82 3.55 12.34
N SER A 119 -11.83 4.12 13.01
CA SER A 119 -13.17 4.30 12.43
C SER A 119 -13.18 5.31 11.27
N GLY A 120 -12.34 6.35 11.32
CA GLY A 120 -12.21 7.34 10.26
C GLY A 120 -11.74 6.74 8.94
N PRO A 121 -10.55 6.11 8.89
CA PRO A 121 -10.05 5.40 7.70
C PRO A 121 -10.99 4.30 7.22
N ILE A 122 -11.54 3.48 8.12
CA ILE A 122 -12.46 2.39 7.73
C ILE A 122 -13.73 2.94 7.13
N GLY A 123 -14.41 3.87 7.81
CA GLY A 123 -15.68 4.43 7.35
C GLY A 123 -15.55 5.16 6.01
N SER A 124 -14.49 5.95 5.84
CA SER A 124 -14.23 6.63 4.57
C SER A 124 -13.85 5.66 3.44
N ALA A 125 -13.01 4.66 3.68
CA ALA A 125 -12.68 3.66 2.67
C ALA A 125 -13.90 2.84 2.25
N VAL A 126 -14.70 2.36 3.21
CA VAL A 126 -15.95 1.63 2.94
C VAL A 126 -16.90 2.48 2.12
N PHE A 127 -17.11 3.75 2.48
CA PHE A 127 -17.96 4.66 1.72
C PHE A 127 -17.50 4.80 0.25
N ILE A 128 -16.20 5.00 0.02
CA ILE A 128 -15.66 5.18 -1.34
C ILE A 128 -15.80 3.88 -2.16
N ILE A 129 -15.53 2.73 -1.55
CA ILE A 129 -15.70 1.41 -2.19
C ILE A 129 -17.17 1.18 -2.55
N THR A 130 -18.09 1.45 -1.64
CA THR A 130 -19.53 1.32 -1.86
C THR A 130 -19.99 2.18 -3.02
N VAL A 131 -19.62 3.47 -3.06
CA VAL A 131 -19.97 4.39 -4.15
C VAL A 131 -19.46 3.85 -5.48
N LYS A 132 -18.19 3.42 -5.54
CA LYS A 132 -17.60 2.87 -6.76
C LYS A 132 -18.32 1.59 -7.22
N TRP A 133 -18.56 0.65 -6.32
CA TRP A 133 -19.23 -0.61 -6.65
C TRP A 133 -20.65 -0.36 -7.15
N LEU A 134 -21.40 0.57 -6.54
CA LEU A 134 -22.72 1.00 -7.01
C LEU A 134 -22.66 1.60 -8.43
N GLN A 135 -21.68 2.47 -8.70
CA GLN A 135 -21.49 3.03 -10.04
C GLN A 135 -21.18 1.93 -11.07
N LYS A 136 -20.31 0.97 -10.73
CA LYS A 136 -19.95 -0.15 -11.60
C LYS A 136 -21.12 -1.11 -11.83
N MET A 137 -21.94 -1.38 -10.81
CA MET A 137 -23.17 -2.16 -10.94
C MET A 137 -24.17 -1.47 -11.87
N LYS A 138 -24.30 -0.14 -11.79
CA LYS A 138 -25.16 0.64 -12.71
C LYS A 138 -24.67 0.57 -14.15
N GLN A 139 -23.35 0.63 -14.37
CA GLN A 139 -22.75 0.52 -15.71
C GLN A 139 -22.89 -0.88 -16.31
N LEU A 140 -22.60 -1.92 -15.51
CA LEU A 140 -22.65 -3.32 -15.96
C LEU A 140 -24.06 -3.91 -15.99
N LYS A 141 -25.04 -3.26 -15.33
CA LYS A 141 -26.39 -3.80 -15.06
C LYS A 141 -26.35 -5.19 -14.43
N ALA A 142 -25.34 -5.43 -13.59
CA ALA A 142 -25.09 -6.70 -12.92
C ALA A 142 -24.48 -6.46 -11.54
N VAL A 143 -24.56 -7.45 -10.65
CA VAL A 143 -23.97 -7.38 -9.31
C VAL A 143 -22.44 -7.42 -9.42
N TYR A 144 -21.77 -6.50 -8.71
CA TYR A 144 -20.32 -6.41 -8.65
C TYR A 144 -19.88 -6.14 -7.20
N PRO A 145 -18.85 -6.83 -6.69
CA PRO A 145 -18.21 -8.04 -7.25
C PRO A 145 -19.17 -9.23 -7.39
N GLU A 146 -18.69 -10.38 -7.86
CA GLU A 146 -19.52 -11.59 -7.96
C GLU A 146 -20.02 -12.04 -6.57
N LYS A 147 -21.21 -12.66 -6.51
CA LYS A 147 -21.83 -13.10 -5.24
C LYS A 147 -20.92 -14.02 -4.40
N THR A 148 -20.10 -14.83 -5.06
CA THR A 148 -19.11 -15.72 -4.42
C THR A 148 -18.01 -14.94 -3.70
N VAL A 149 -17.59 -13.79 -4.23
CA VAL A 149 -16.62 -12.90 -3.58
C VAL A 149 -17.23 -12.31 -2.31
N TYR A 150 -18.51 -11.95 -2.33
CA TYR A 150 -19.19 -11.50 -1.12
C TYR A 150 -19.25 -12.58 -0.04
N THR A 151 -19.65 -13.81 -0.39
CA THR A 151 -19.85 -14.87 0.61
C THR A 151 -18.55 -15.51 1.10
N GLN A 152 -17.53 -15.61 0.25
CA GLN A 152 -16.27 -16.29 0.59
C GLN A 152 -15.16 -15.34 1.05
N GLN A 153 -15.25 -14.06 0.72
CA GLN A 153 -14.18 -13.09 0.95
C GLN A 153 -14.65 -11.92 1.81
N VAL A 154 -15.56 -11.10 1.28
CA VAL A 154 -15.93 -9.81 1.89
C VAL A 154 -16.71 -10.02 3.18
N GLY A 155 -17.73 -10.88 3.19
CA GLY A 155 -18.55 -11.16 4.37
C GLY A 155 -17.72 -11.68 5.54
N PRO A 156 -17.03 -12.83 5.38
CA PRO A 156 -16.17 -13.37 6.43
C PRO A 156 -15.08 -12.38 6.87
N GLY A 157 -14.44 -11.68 5.92
CA GLY A 157 -13.42 -10.67 6.21
C GLY A 157 -13.95 -9.51 7.06
N CYS A 158 -15.13 -8.98 6.72
CA CYS A 158 -15.80 -7.95 7.50
C CYS A 158 -16.21 -8.45 8.90
N CYS A 159 -16.66 -9.70 9.03
CA CYS A 159 -16.98 -10.29 10.32
C CYS A 159 -15.76 -10.36 11.25
N PHE A 160 -14.63 -10.85 10.74
CA PHE A 160 -13.37 -10.88 11.51
C PHE A 160 -12.84 -9.46 11.80
N GLY A 161 -13.01 -8.52 10.86
CA GLY A 161 -12.66 -7.11 11.08
C GLY A 161 -13.51 -6.46 12.17
N ALA A 162 -14.82 -6.69 12.16
CA ALA A 162 -15.73 -6.23 13.20
C ALA A 162 -15.39 -6.86 14.56
N LEU A 163 -15.13 -8.18 14.59
CA LEU A 163 -14.68 -8.88 15.80
C LEU A 163 -13.38 -8.27 16.35
N ALA A 164 -12.39 -8.01 15.48
CA ALA A 164 -11.14 -7.37 15.89
C ALA A 164 -11.38 -6.00 16.55
N LEU A 165 -12.19 -5.14 15.93
CA LEU A 165 -12.52 -3.84 16.52
C LEU A 165 -13.30 -3.98 17.83
N MET A 166 -14.26 -4.91 17.91
CA MET A 166 -14.98 -5.17 19.16
C MET A 166 -14.01 -5.56 20.29
N LEU A 167 -13.08 -6.47 20.02
CA LEU A 167 -12.06 -6.90 20.99
C LEU A 167 -11.20 -5.72 21.44
N ARG A 168 -10.74 -4.89 20.50
CA ARG A 168 -9.86 -3.74 20.77
C ARG A 168 -10.52 -2.64 21.59
N PHE A 169 -11.83 -2.49 21.51
CA PHE A 169 -12.54 -1.29 21.99
C PHE A 169 -13.51 -1.53 23.14
N TYR A 170 -14.06 -2.73 23.24
CA TYR A 170 -15.08 -3.06 24.25
C TYR A 170 -14.60 -4.12 25.23
N PHE A 171 -13.72 -5.03 24.80
CA PHE A 171 -13.30 -6.17 25.61
C PHE A 171 -11.84 -6.13 26.06
N GLU A 172 -11.06 -5.12 25.63
CA GLU A 172 -9.62 -5.08 25.84
C GLU A 172 -9.21 -5.14 27.32
N GLU A 173 -10.04 -4.58 28.21
CA GLU A 173 -9.78 -4.54 29.65
C GLU A 173 -10.07 -5.86 30.39
N TRP A 174 -10.74 -6.84 29.76
CA TRP A 174 -11.14 -8.08 30.44
C TRP A 174 -9.94 -8.97 30.77
N ASP A 175 -9.11 -9.23 29.75
CA ASP A 175 -7.82 -9.88 29.92
C ASP A 175 -6.92 -9.45 28.76
N TYR A 176 -6.26 -8.30 28.94
CA TYR A 176 -5.50 -7.62 27.89
C TYR A 176 -4.61 -8.58 27.09
N ALA A 177 -3.85 -9.45 27.74
CA ALA A 177 -2.94 -10.37 27.05
C ALA A 177 -3.70 -11.28 26.06
N TYR A 178 -4.78 -11.92 26.50
CA TYR A 178 -5.54 -12.84 25.64
C TYR A 178 -6.39 -12.09 24.61
N VAL A 179 -7.09 -11.04 25.04
CA VAL A 179 -7.99 -10.27 24.18
C VAL A 179 -7.21 -9.53 23.09
N HIS A 180 -6.12 -8.87 23.44
CA HIS A 180 -5.29 -8.14 22.48
C HIS A 180 -4.57 -9.10 21.52
N SER A 181 -4.13 -10.27 22.00
CA SER A 181 -3.59 -11.31 21.12
C SER A 181 -4.63 -11.90 20.16
N PHE A 182 -5.86 -12.10 20.62
CA PHE A 182 -6.95 -12.56 19.76
C PHE A 182 -7.40 -11.48 18.78
N TYR A 183 -7.27 -10.20 19.14
CA TYR A 183 -7.41 -9.06 18.25
C TYR A 183 -6.41 -9.13 17.08
N HIS A 184 -5.12 -9.38 17.34
CA HIS A 184 -4.11 -9.54 16.28
C HIS A 184 -4.47 -10.66 15.31
N LEU A 185 -4.87 -11.81 15.83
CA LEU A 185 -5.27 -12.94 15.00
C LEU A 185 -6.50 -12.60 14.15
N SER A 186 -7.55 -12.05 14.76
CA SER A 186 -8.78 -11.67 14.08
C SER A 186 -8.52 -10.64 12.97
N LEU A 187 -7.66 -9.65 13.25
CA LEU A 187 -7.30 -8.63 12.29
C LEU A 187 -6.47 -9.18 11.12
N ALA A 188 -5.50 -10.05 11.39
CA ALA A 188 -4.71 -10.72 10.36
C ALA A 188 -5.59 -11.59 9.45
N VAL A 189 -6.53 -12.36 10.02
CA VAL A 189 -7.50 -13.14 9.25
C VAL A 189 -8.37 -12.21 8.39
N ALA A 190 -8.84 -11.09 8.94
CA ALA A 190 -9.58 -10.08 8.19
C ALA A 190 -8.79 -9.55 6.99
N PHE A 191 -7.50 -9.22 7.16
CA PHE A 191 -6.65 -8.76 6.05
C PHE A 191 -6.46 -9.82 4.97
N VAL A 192 -6.17 -11.08 5.35
CA VAL A 192 -6.00 -12.18 4.39
C VAL A 192 -7.28 -12.45 3.59
N LEU A 193 -8.43 -12.37 4.25
CA LEU A 193 -9.73 -12.53 3.61
C LEU A 193 -10.03 -11.33 2.73
N LEU A 194 -10.05 -10.10 3.24
CA LEU A 194 -10.44 -8.91 2.48
C LEU A 194 -9.52 -8.62 1.29
N LEU A 195 -8.24 -8.98 1.36
CA LEU A 195 -7.31 -8.80 0.25
C LEU A 195 -7.72 -9.67 -0.96
N PRO A 196 -7.89 -9.11 -2.17
CA PRO A 196 -8.25 -9.89 -3.35
C PRO A 196 -7.28 -11.04 -3.65
N LYS A 197 -7.79 -12.16 -4.16
CA LYS A 197 -6.95 -13.35 -4.47
C LYS A 197 -5.96 -13.13 -5.63
N LYS A 198 -6.24 -12.21 -6.53
CA LYS A 198 -5.40 -11.87 -7.70
C LYS A 198 -5.23 -10.36 -7.76
N ASN A 199 -3.99 -9.90 -7.84
CA ASN A 199 -3.71 -8.50 -8.19
C ASN A 199 -3.65 -8.36 -9.72
N ARG A 200 -4.56 -7.56 -10.29
CA ARG A 200 -4.58 -7.26 -11.74
C ARG A 200 -3.43 -6.34 -12.18
N TYR A 201 -2.84 -5.61 -11.23
CA TYR A 201 -1.75 -4.65 -11.45
C TYR A 201 -0.39 -5.20 -11.04
N ALA A 202 -0.32 -6.45 -10.56
CA ALA A 202 0.96 -7.12 -10.40
C ALA A 202 1.52 -7.33 -11.81
N GLY A 203 2.49 -6.49 -12.20
CA GLY A 203 3.18 -6.67 -13.45
C GLY A 203 3.70 -8.11 -13.51
N THR A 204 3.58 -8.77 -14.67
CA THR A 204 4.50 -9.86 -14.99
C THR A 204 5.90 -9.29 -14.70
N GLY A 205 6.70 -9.94 -13.86
CA GLY A 205 7.93 -9.38 -13.27
C GLY A 205 9.02 -8.92 -14.26
N GLN A 206 8.70 -8.78 -15.55
CA GLN A 206 9.51 -8.21 -16.62
C GLN A 206 9.69 -6.69 -16.51
N ASN A 207 8.79 -5.96 -15.83
CA ASN A 207 8.85 -4.48 -15.75
C ASN A 207 8.94 -3.95 -14.31
N ALA A 208 9.51 -4.71 -13.36
CA ALA A 208 9.94 -4.09 -12.12
C ALA A 208 10.99 -3.04 -12.49
N ALA A 209 10.65 -1.76 -12.35
CA ALA A 209 11.60 -0.67 -12.59
C ALA A 209 12.85 -0.98 -11.76
N LYS A 210 13.98 -1.28 -12.44
CA LYS A 210 15.27 -1.41 -11.79
C LYS A 210 15.59 -0.05 -11.20
N LEU A 211 15.27 0.14 -9.93
CA LEU A 211 15.72 1.28 -9.14
C LEU A 211 17.23 1.10 -8.98
N SER A 212 17.99 1.71 -9.90
CA SER A 212 19.43 1.87 -9.79
C SER A 212 19.73 2.75 -8.58
N CYS A 213 20.77 2.39 -7.82
CA CYS A 213 21.28 3.14 -6.66
C CYS A 213 21.46 4.64 -6.97
N PHE A 214 21.75 4.98 -8.24
CA PHE A 214 21.91 6.37 -8.69
C PHE A 214 20.62 7.20 -8.65
N THR A 215 19.43 6.59 -8.71
CA THR A 215 18.16 7.33 -8.64
C THR A 215 17.85 7.82 -7.21
N LEU A 216 18.38 7.14 -6.19
CA LEU A 216 18.23 7.52 -4.78
C LEU A 216 19.21 8.63 -4.36
N CYS A 217 20.39 8.70 -4.98
CA CYS A 217 21.43 9.67 -4.60
C CYS A 217 21.28 11.06 -5.25
N CYS A 218 20.41 11.24 -6.24
CA CYS A 218 20.26 12.56 -6.90
C CYS A 218 19.43 13.58 -6.08
N CYS A 219 18.87 13.21 -4.93
CA CYS A 219 18.10 14.14 -4.08
C CYS A 219 18.89 14.74 -2.90
N THR A 220 20.19 14.46 -2.76
CA THR A 220 21.03 15.08 -1.74
C THR A 220 21.77 16.31 -2.29
N MET A 221 21.18 17.48 -2.02
CA MET A 221 21.80 18.80 -1.87
C MET A 221 22.58 19.40 -3.05
N SER A 222 21.99 20.44 -3.67
CA SER A 222 22.75 21.58 -4.18
C SER A 222 22.55 22.75 -3.23
N PRO A 223 23.60 23.30 -2.59
CA PRO A 223 23.46 24.54 -1.83
C PRO A 223 23.38 25.71 -2.82
N GLY A 224 22.33 26.51 -2.67
CA GLY A 224 22.18 27.76 -3.40
C GLY A 224 23.27 28.77 -3.03
N THR A 225 23.72 29.53 -4.03
CA THR A 225 24.42 30.80 -3.83
C THR A 225 23.83 31.87 -4.74
N SER A 226 23.93 33.09 -4.24
CA SER A 226 23.02 34.21 -4.43
C SER A 226 23.17 34.97 -5.75
N LYS A 227 22.13 35.72 -6.06
CA LYS A 227 22.02 36.75 -7.12
C LYS A 227 23.23 37.70 -7.15
N GLU A 228 23.69 38.07 -8.35
CA GLU A 228 23.93 39.47 -8.69
C GLU A 228 23.72 39.74 -10.19
N LYS A 229 23.03 40.85 -10.49
CA LYS A 229 22.66 41.37 -11.81
C LYS A 229 23.77 42.31 -12.31
N LYS A 230 24.12 42.24 -13.60
CA LYS A 230 24.53 43.44 -14.36
C LYS A 230 24.24 43.32 -15.86
N ASP A 231 23.40 44.26 -16.33
CA ASP A 231 23.09 44.68 -17.71
C ASP A 231 24.38 44.99 -18.52
N LYS A 232 24.56 44.90 -19.86
CA LYS A 232 23.77 45.24 -21.08
C LYS A 232 24.74 45.11 -22.33
N PRO A 233 24.46 45.53 -23.61
CA PRO A 233 23.94 44.66 -24.69
C PRO A 233 24.68 44.75 -26.07
N LYS A 234 24.15 44.03 -27.08
CA LYS A 234 24.24 44.21 -28.57
C LYS A 234 25.53 43.78 -29.32
N LYS A 235 25.39 42.88 -30.33
CA LYS A 235 25.30 43.25 -31.78
C LYS A 235 24.99 42.02 -32.68
N LYS A 236 24.19 42.25 -33.74
CA LYS A 236 23.86 41.34 -34.86
C LYS A 236 24.93 41.38 -35.97
N SER A 237 25.13 40.27 -36.70
CA SER A 237 25.47 40.19 -38.14
C SER A 237 25.47 38.71 -38.57
N SER A 238 24.48 38.17 -39.31
CA SER A 238 24.27 38.11 -40.78
C SER A 238 25.18 37.15 -41.57
N ARG A 239 24.54 36.09 -42.15
CA ARG A 239 24.82 35.33 -43.42
C ARG A 239 26.19 34.58 -43.51
N THR A 240 26.40 33.39 -44.12
CA THR A 240 25.83 32.61 -45.26
C THR A 240 26.53 31.21 -45.24
N VAL A 241 25.85 30.06 -45.37
CA VAL A 241 25.64 29.23 -46.60
C VAL A 241 26.89 28.45 -47.15
N TRP A 242 26.83 27.11 -46.96
CA TRP A 242 27.45 25.93 -47.61
C TRP A 242 28.98 25.66 -47.66
N THR A 243 29.40 24.51 -47.09
CA THR A 243 30.18 23.41 -47.74
C THR A 243 30.33 22.19 -46.80
N VAL A 244 30.31 20.99 -47.38
CA VAL A 244 30.41 19.62 -46.78
C VAL A 244 31.22 18.77 -47.80
N PRO A 245 31.90 17.63 -47.50
CA PRO A 245 32.51 17.07 -46.27
C PRO A 245 34.00 16.62 -46.45
N THR A 246 34.70 16.28 -45.35
CA THR A 246 35.61 15.10 -45.30
C THR A 246 36.00 14.69 -43.86
N GLU A 247 35.67 13.44 -43.52
CA GLU A 247 36.29 12.46 -42.58
C GLU A 247 36.72 12.83 -41.12
N LYS A 248 35.88 12.35 -40.18
CA LYS A 248 36.11 11.58 -38.92
C LYS A 248 37.20 11.96 -37.90
N LEU A 249 36.77 12.18 -36.63
CA LEU A 249 37.05 11.27 -35.49
C LEU A 249 36.17 11.58 -34.25
N TRP A 250 35.35 10.60 -33.84
CA TRP A 250 34.81 10.33 -32.48
C TRP A 250 34.12 11.45 -31.67
N THR A 251 32.79 11.47 -31.70
CA THR A 251 31.95 11.88 -30.55
C THR A 251 30.74 10.95 -30.43
N ARG A 252 30.71 10.09 -29.40
CA ARG A 252 29.54 9.28 -29.07
C ARG A 252 28.60 10.14 -28.22
N GLY A 253 27.58 10.71 -28.89
CA GLY A 253 26.53 11.51 -28.26
C GLY A 253 25.64 10.69 -27.32
N CYS A 254 25.23 11.34 -26.23
CA CYS A 254 24.30 10.84 -25.24
C CYS A 254 22.90 10.69 -25.87
N SER A 255 22.41 9.47 -26.00
CA SER A 255 21.05 9.19 -26.48
C SER A 255 20.03 9.52 -25.38
N THR A 256 19.24 10.57 -25.57
CA THR A 256 17.94 10.74 -24.89
C THR A 256 17.07 9.52 -25.16
N PRO A 257 16.47 8.87 -24.13
CA PRO A 257 15.47 7.84 -24.37
C PRO A 257 14.16 8.50 -24.78
N THR A 258 13.74 8.25 -26.02
CA THR A 258 12.40 8.55 -26.53
C THR A 258 11.36 7.85 -25.64
N LEU A 259 10.42 8.62 -25.08
CA LEU A 259 9.24 8.12 -24.37
C LEU A 259 8.46 7.14 -25.26
N PRO A 260 7.98 5.99 -24.75
CA PRO A 260 7.06 5.16 -25.51
C PRO A 260 5.72 5.89 -25.64
N LEU A 261 5.30 6.10 -26.90
CA LEU A 261 3.95 6.55 -27.24
C LEU A 261 2.93 5.53 -26.73
N TYR A 262 1.99 6.01 -25.92
CA TYR A 262 0.84 5.26 -25.45
C TYR A 262 -0.09 4.97 -26.64
N ASN A 263 -0.22 3.71 -27.03
CA ASN A 263 -1.24 3.27 -27.99
C ASN A 263 -2.52 2.91 -27.21
N PRO A 264 -3.65 3.62 -27.43
CA PRO A 264 -4.92 3.23 -26.83
C PRO A 264 -5.40 1.91 -27.45
N PRO A 265 -6.11 1.05 -26.69
CA PRO A 265 -6.67 -0.18 -27.22
C PRO A 265 -7.78 0.10 -28.25
N PRO A 266 -8.00 -0.81 -29.22
CA PRO A 266 -8.91 -0.57 -30.34
C PRO A 266 -10.37 -0.39 -29.89
N SER A 267 -10.97 0.69 -30.36
CA SER A 267 -12.37 1.04 -30.16
C SER A 267 -13.23 0.47 -31.28
N THR A 268 -13.60 -0.82 -31.23
CA THR A 268 -14.84 -1.39 -31.83
C THR A 268 -14.89 -2.91 -31.64
N PRO A 269 -16.10 -3.50 -31.48
CA PRO A 269 -16.26 -4.88 -31.06
C PRO A 269 -16.08 -5.85 -32.24
N VAL A 270 -15.12 -6.76 -32.12
CA VAL A 270 -14.99 -7.92 -33.03
C VAL A 270 -16.09 -8.92 -32.68
N LYS A 271 -17.04 -9.10 -33.61
CA LYS A 271 -18.08 -10.15 -33.58
C LYS A 271 -17.41 -11.53 -33.48
N GLY A 272 -17.56 -12.18 -32.33
CA GLY A 272 -17.19 -13.56 -32.08
C GLY A 272 -17.77 -13.98 -30.74
N THR A 273 -18.49 -15.11 -30.71
CA THR A 273 -19.31 -15.59 -29.59
C THR A 273 -18.58 -15.52 -28.25
N SER A 274 -19.07 -14.65 -27.36
CA SER A 274 -18.40 -14.17 -26.15
C SER A 274 -18.19 -15.22 -25.05
N ILE A 275 -18.68 -16.45 -25.22
CA ILE A 275 -18.67 -17.47 -24.18
C ILE A 275 -17.36 -18.28 -24.17
N SER A 276 -16.72 -18.49 -25.32
CA SER A 276 -15.49 -19.30 -25.38
C SER A 276 -14.25 -18.56 -24.88
N LYS A 277 -14.08 -17.27 -25.22
CA LYS A 277 -12.95 -16.46 -24.75
C LYS A 277 -12.97 -16.14 -23.26
N LEU A 278 -14.16 -16.00 -22.65
CA LEU A 278 -14.29 -15.82 -21.19
C LEU A 278 -13.90 -17.08 -20.41
N LYS A 279 -14.10 -18.27 -21.01
CA LYS A 279 -13.69 -19.55 -20.40
C LYS A 279 -12.17 -19.75 -20.47
N GLU A 280 -11.55 -19.32 -21.56
CA GLU A 280 -10.10 -19.40 -21.78
C GLU A 280 -9.31 -18.37 -20.95
N MET A 281 -9.82 -17.15 -20.81
CA MET A 281 -9.16 -16.08 -20.02
C MET A 281 -9.22 -16.30 -18.51
N ASN A 282 -10.12 -17.17 -18.02
CA ASN A 282 -10.30 -17.45 -16.59
C ASN A 282 -9.60 -18.73 -16.11
N GLY A 283 -8.98 -19.52 -17.00
CA GLY A 283 -8.17 -20.68 -16.62
C GLY A 283 -8.93 -21.74 -15.82
N TRP A 284 -10.21 -21.96 -16.13
CA TRP A 284 -10.96 -23.10 -15.61
C TRP A 284 -10.99 -24.21 -16.66
N LYS A 285 -10.38 -25.36 -16.31
CA LYS A 285 -10.79 -26.65 -16.86
C LYS A 285 -12.09 -27.07 -16.19
#